data_AF-A0A3M0G191-F1
#
_entry.id   AF-A0A3M0G191-F1
#
_cell.length_a   1.000
_cell.length_b   1.000
_cell.length_c   1.000
_cell.angle_alpha   90.00
_cell.angle_beta   90.00
_cell.angle_gamma   90.00
#
_symmetry.space_group_name_H-M   'P 1'
#
loop_
_entity.id
_entity.type
_entity.pdbx_description
1 polymer ?
#
loop_
_entity_poly.entity_id
_entity_poly.type
_entity_poly.pdbx_seq_one_letter_code
_entity_poly.pdbx_strand_id
1 'polypeptide(L)'
;MSINTEGITNPPIDDLLESVDSKYRLVIIAAKRARQINAYYSQLGEGLLENVGPLVSAAPQEKPLSIALRELAEGMLQYTQIDPLEDEQRTAEADPAFSFVDPFAGTDPAS
;
A
#
# COMPACT_ATOMS: atom_id res chain seq x y z
N MET A 1 -16.71 16.76 -20.51
CA MET A 1 -16.26 15.87 -21.59
C MET A 1 -16.00 14.52 -20.97
N SER A 2 -16.82 13.50 -21.26
CA SER A 2 -16.52 12.13 -20.81
C SER A 2 -15.40 11.59 -21.69
N ILE A 3 -14.19 11.59 -21.14
CA ILE A 3 -13.04 10.91 -21.72
C ILE A 3 -13.28 9.41 -21.55
N ASN A 4 -13.61 8.72 -22.64
CA ASN A 4 -13.65 7.25 -22.64
C ASN A 4 -12.19 6.76 -22.61
N THR A 5 -11.65 6.60 -21.40
CA THR A 5 -10.32 6.05 -21.19
C THR A 5 -10.34 4.54 -21.36
N GLU A 6 -9.36 3.99 -22.07
CA GLU A 6 -9.23 2.55 -22.33
C GLU A 6 -7.91 2.00 -21.76
N GLY A 7 -7.94 0.73 -21.34
CA GLY A 7 -6.76 0.02 -20.84
C GLY A 7 -6.13 0.69 -19.61
N ILE A 8 -4.82 0.92 -19.65
CA ILE A 8 -4.04 1.46 -18.53
C ILE A 8 -4.43 2.90 -18.15
N THR A 9 -5.08 3.62 -19.05
CA THR A 9 -5.53 5.00 -18.79
C THR A 9 -6.85 5.08 -18.04
N ASN A 10 -7.48 3.93 -17.79
CA ASN A 10 -8.70 3.81 -17.00
C ASN A 10 -8.37 3.11 -15.66
N PRO A 11 -8.66 3.73 -14.51
CA PRO A 11 -9.24 5.06 -14.31
C PRO A 11 -8.30 6.22 -14.71
N PRO A 12 -8.83 7.39 -15.11
CA PRO A 12 -8.01 8.55 -15.43
C PRO A 12 -7.22 9.02 -14.20
N ILE A 13 -6.01 9.54 -14.44
CA ILE A 13 -5.12 9.92 -13.35
C ILE A 13 -5.64 11.10 -12.52
N ASP A 14 -6.43 11.99 -13.13
CA ASP A 14 -6.97 13.15 -12.44
C ASP A 14 -7.94 12.73 -11.31
N ASP A 15 -8.84 11.78 -11.58
CA ASP A 15 -9.76 11.20 -10.59
C ASP A 15 -8.98 10.53 -9.43
N LEU A 16 -7.88 9.85 -9.74
CA LEU A 16 -7.03 9.24 -8.73
C LEU A 16 -6.35 10.28 -7.83
N LEU A 17 -5.99 11.44 -8.39
CA LEU A 17 -5.35 12.52 -7.65
C LEU A 17 -6.35 13.34 -6.81
N GLU A 18 -7.65 13.18 -7.00
CA GLU A 18 -8.65 13.73 -6.07
C GLU A 18 -8.66 12.98 -4.74
N SER A 19 -8.31 11.69 -4.76
CA SER A 19 -8.29 10.82 -3.57
C SER A 19 -6.98 10.87 -2.79
N VAL A 20 -5.90 11.38 -3.41
CA VAL A 20 -4.55 11.33 -2.84
C VAL A 20 -3.81 12.64 -3.08
N ASP A 21 -3.11 13.13 -2.07
CA ASP A 21 -2.38 14.42 -2.08
C ASP A 21 -1.14 14.46 -3.00
N SER A 22 -0.59 13.32 -3.40
CA SER A 22 0.65 13.25 -4.18
C SER A 22 0.72 12.04 -5.09
N LYS A 23 1.34 12.21 -6.26
CA LYS A 23 1.64 11.13 -7.21
C LYS A 23 2.48 10.01 -6.57
N TYR A 24 3.42 10.36 -5.71
CA TYR A 24 4.25 9.36 -5.02
C TYR A 24 3.42 8.52 -4.05
N ARG A 25 2.48 9.17 -3.35
CA ARG A 25 1.60 8.48 -2.41
C ARG A 25 0.64 7.54 -3.14
N LEU A 26 0.07 8.01 -4.25
CA LEU A 26 -0.77 7.17 -5.13
C LEU A 26 -0.07 5.86 -5.51
N VAL A 27 1.21 5.95 -5.94
CA VAL A 27 2.01 4.77 -6.29
C VAL A 27 2.16 3.82 -5.10
N ILE A 28 2.48 4.34 -3.92
CA ILE A 28 2.67 3.51 -2.71
C ILE A 28 1.37 2.81 -2.30
N ILE A 29 0.25 3.54 -2.26
CA ILE A 29 -1.05 2.99 -1.87
C ILE A 29 -1.47 1.89 -2.85
N ALA A 30 -1.45 2.19 -4.15
CA ALA A 30 -1.83 1.24 -5.19
C ALA A 30 -0.94 -0.01 -5.16
N ALA A 31 0.37 0.15 -4.97
CA ALA A 31 1.31 -0.96 -4.89
C ALA A 31 1.08 -1.83 -3.65
N LYS A 32 0.90 -1.22 -2.46
CA LYS A 32 0.61 -1.96 -1.22
C LYS A 32 -0.69 -2.73 -1.34
N ARG A 33 -1.76 -2.08 -1.82
CA ARG A 33 -3.06 -2.72 -2.01
C ARG A 33 -3.02 -3.85 -3.05
N ALA A 34 -2.32 -3.66 -4.16
CA ALA A 34 -2.15 -4.70 -5.16
C ALA A 34 -1.45 -5.95 -4.61
N ARG A 35 -0.46 -5.78 -3.71
CA ARG A 35 0.19 -6.91 -3.01
C ARG A 35 -0.78 -7.64 -2.09
N GLN A 36 -1.65 -6.92 -1.38
CA GLN A 36 -2.69 -7.51 -0.52
C GLN A 36 -3.67 -8.36 -1.35
N ILE A 37 -4.15 -7.84 -2.48
CA ILE A 37 -5.04 -8.57 -3.40
C ILE A 37 -4.34 -9.82 -3.96
N ASN A 38 -3.07 -9.69 -4.35
CA ASN A 38 -2.31 -10.83 -4.86
C ASN A 38 -2.11 -11.91 -3.79
N ALA A 39 -1.78 -11.51 -2.56
CA ALA A 39 -1.65 -12.43 -1.43
C ALA A 39 -2.97 -13.14 -1.12
N TYR A 40 -4.10 -12.42 -1.17
CA TYR A 40 -5.43 -13.03 -1.04
C TYR A 40 -5.65 -14.14 -2.07
N TYR A 41 -5.36 -13.91 -3.35
CA TYR A 41 -5.52 -14.94 -4.38
C TYR A 41 -4.58 -16.13 -4.19
N SER A 42 -3.37 -15.93 -3.69
CA SER A 42 -2.45 -17.02 -3.35
C SER A 42 -2.93 -17.84 -2.14
N GLN A 43 -3.46 -17.17 -1.12
CA GLN A 43 -3.90 -17.80 0.14
C GLN A 43 -5.30 -18.44 0.06
N LEU A 44 -6.10 -18.09 -0.95
CA LEU A 44 -7.48 -18.60 -1.09
C LEU A 44 -7.55 -20.13 -1.13
N GLY A 45 -6.50 -20.80 -1.63
CA GLY A 45 -6.39 -22.26 -1.64
C GLY A 45 -5.92 -22.87 -0.32
N GLU A 46 -5.32 -22.09 0.58
CA GLU A 46 -4.70 -22.54 1.82
C GLU A 46 -5.61 -22.35 3.04
N GLY A 47 -6.76 -21.68 2.89
CA GLY A 47 -7.76 -21.48 3.95
C GLY A 47 -7.37 -20.45 5.01
N LEU A 48 -6.25 -19.75 4.84
CA LEU A 48 -5.78 -18.67 5.70
C LEU A 48 -6.25 -17.34 5.12
N LEU A 49 -7.33 -16.77 5.66
CA LEU A 49 -7.91 -15.50 5.19
C LEU A 49 -7.29 -14.29 5.90
N GLU A 50 -5.96 -14.18 5.87
CA GLU A 50 -5.26 -13.03 6.49
C GLU A 50 -5.44 -11.75 5.68
N ASN A 51 -5.57 -11.86 4.35
CA ASN A 51 -5.66 -10.73 3.44
C ASN A 51 -7.09 -10.52 2.93
N VAL A 52 -7.46 -9.26 2.69
CA VAL A 52 -8.76 -8.88 2.16
C VAL A 52 -8.72 -8.90 0.63
N GLY A 53 -9.65 -9.62 0.02
CA GLY A 53 -9.82 -9.71 -1.42
C GLY A 53 -10.30 -8.41 -2.09
N PRO A 54 -10.57 -8.44 -3.41
CA PRO A 54 -11.07 -7.27 -4.15
C PRO A 54 -12.36 -6.71 -3.54
N LEU A 55 -12.41 -5.38 -3.39
CA LEU A 55 -13.59 -4.65 -2.90
C LEU A 55 -14.52 -4.22 -4.05
N VAL A 56 -13.99 -4.19 -5.27
CA VAL A 56 -14.74 -3.92 -6.50
C VAL A 56 -14.90 -5.18 -7.33
N SER A 57 -15.84 -5.16 -8.27
CA SER A 57 -16.01 -6.27 -9.22
C SER A 57 -14.76 -6.43 -10.09
N ALA A 58 -14.06 -7.54 -9.89
CA ALA A 58 -12.82 -7.89 -10.60
C ALA A 58 -13.11 -8.85 -11.77
N ALA A 59 -12.54 -8.58 -12.94
CA ALA A 59 -12.62 -9.52 -14.06
C ALA A 59 -11.69 -10.73 -13.84
N PRO A 60 -11.97 -11.92 -14.42
CA PRO A 60 -11.24 -13.18 -14.15
C PRO A 60 -9.72 -13.18 -14.41
N GLN A 61 -9.19 -12.17 -15.08
CA GLN A 61 -7.76 -12.02 -15.41
C GLN A 61 -7.27 -10.58 -15.20
N GLU A 62 -8.01 -9.80 -14.42
CA GLU A 62 -7.63 -8.43 -14.12
C GLU A 62 -6.38 -8.43 -13.23
N LYS A 63 -5.42 -7.56 -13.56
CA LYS A 63 -4.19 -7.45 -12.77
C LYS A 63 -4.51 -6.82 -11.41
N PRO A 64 -3.92 -7.31 -10.29
CA PRO A 64 -4.19 -6.75 -8.96
C PRO A 64 -3.99 -5.23 -8.85
N LEU A 65 -3.05 -4.67 -9.62
CA LEU A 65 -2.82 -3.23 -9.68
C LEU A 65 -4.00 -2.46 -10.30
N SER A 66 -4.61 -3.01 -11.36
CA SER A 66 -5.79 -2.41 -12.00
C SER A 66 -6.97 -2.36 -11.02
N ILE A 67 -7.19 -3.46 -10.30
CA ILE A 67 -8.23 -3.55 -9.27
C ILE A 67 -7.97 -2.50 -8.18
N ALA A 68 -6.74 -2.40 -7.66
CA ALA A 68 -6.39 -1.44 -6.63
C ALA A 68 -6.62 0.03 -7.05
N LEU A 69 -6.33 0.38 -8.32
CA LEU A 69 -6.59 1.72 -8.84
C LEU A 69 -8.09 2.03 -8.93
N ARG A 70 -8.91 1.04 -9.34
CA ARG A 70 -10.37 1.20 -9.38
C ARG A 70 -10.98 1.32 -7.98
N GLU A 71 -10.52 0.51 -7.03
CA GLU A 71 -10.94 0.63 -5.62
C GLU A 71 -10.64 2.01 -5.05
N LEU A 72 -9.49 2.58 -5.42
CA LEU A 72 -9.12 3.93 -5.00
C LEU A 72 -10.03 4.98 -5.64
N ALA A 73 -10.29 4.90 -6.94
CA ALA A 73 -11.18 5.81 -7.66
C ALA A 73 -12.63 5.74 -7.14
N GLU A 74 -13.09 4.57 -6.70
CA GLU A 74 -14.42 4.39 -6.07
C GLU A 74 -14.45 4.82 -4.58
N GLY A 75 -13.33 5.29 -4.01
CA GLY A 75 -13.26 5.75 -2.62
C GLY A 75 -13.36 4.63 -1.58
N MET A 76 -13.08 3.38 -1.97
CA MET A 76 -13.22 2.20 -1.11
C MET A 76 -12.04 2.00 -0.15
N LEU A 77 -10.97 2.77 -0.32
CA LEU A 77 -9.71 2.64 0.42
C LEU A 77 -9.49 3.85 1.32
N GLN A 78 -9.02 3.57 2.54
CA GLN A 78 -8.51 4.57 3.45
C GLN A 78 -7.02 4.32 3.70
N TYR A 79 -6.25 5.40 3.82
CA TYR A 79 -4.84 5.33 4.16
C TYR A 79 -4.53 6.33 5.26
N THR A 80 -3.56 5.97 6.10
CA THR A 80 -2.96 6.88 7.06
C THR A 80 -1.49 7.02 6.74
N GLN A 81 -0.98 8.24 6.82
CA GLN A 81 0.45 8.46 6.86
C GLN A 81 0.93 8.11 8.25
N ILE A 82 1.98 7.30 8.32
CA ILE A 82 2.60 6.97 9.59
C ILE A 82 3.85 7.83 9.76
N ASP A 83 4.00 8.43 10.94
CA ASP A 83 5.21 9.16 11.30
C ASP A 83 6.33 8.14 11.59
N PRO A 84 7.51 8.26 10.94
CA PRO A 84 8.62 7.35 11.16
C PRO A 84 8.98 7.14 12.64
N LEU A 85 8.89 8.19 13.47
CA LEU A 85 9.23 8.10 14.90
C LEU A 85 8.20 7.27 15.68
N GLU A 86 6.92 7.36 15.30
CA GLU A 86 5.86 6.56 15.91
C GLU A 86 5.89 5.10 15.45
N ASP A 87 6.26 4.87 14.18
CA ASP A 87 6.45 3.51 13.63
C ASP A 87 7.63 2.79 14.32
N GLU A 88 8.74 3.49 14.58
CA GLU A 88 9.88 2.95 15.32
C GLU A 88 9.49 2.57 16.75
N GLN A 89 8.70 3.40 17.43
CA GLN A 89 8.17 3.11 18.75
C GLN A 89 7.24 1.90 18.74
N ARG A 90 6.29 1.81 17.80
CA ARG A 90 5.41 0.63 17.65
C ARG A 90 6.18 -0.65 17.35
N THR A 91 7.23 -0.56 16.55
CA THR A 91 8.06 -1.72 16.20
C THR A 91 8.92 -2.15 17.39
N ALA A 92 9.47 -1.21 18.15
CA ALA A 92 10.22 -1.48 19.38
C ALA A 92 9.34 -2.08 20.49
N GLU A 93 8.07 -1.66 20.58
CA GLU A 93 7.08 -2.26 21.47
C GLU A 93 6.66 -3.67 21.03
N ALA A 94 6.54 -3.91 19.72
CA ALA A 94 6.13 -5.20 19.16
C ALA A 94 7.23 -6.27 19.23
N ASP A 95 8.51 -5.89 19.20
CA ASP A 95 9.63 -6.83 19.33
C ASP A 95 10.76 -6.25 20.21
N PRO A 96 10.70 -6.45 21.54
CA PRO A 96 11.75 -5.97 22.45
C PRO A 96 13.11 -6.65 22.24
N ALA A 97 13.23 -7.65 21.36
CA ALA A 97 14.48 -8.33 21.05
C ALA A 97 15.33 -7.59 19.99
N PHE A 98 14.75 -6.68 19.20
CA PHE A 98 15.48 -5.83 18.26
C PHE A 98 15.90 -4.52 18.92
N SER A 99 16.81 -4.58 19.90
CA SER A 99 17.49 -3.37 20.37
C SER A 99 18.45 -2.90 19.27
N PHE A 100 18.16 -1.77 18.63
CA PHE A 100 19.11 -1.09 17.76
C PHE A 100 20.29 -0.61 18.63
N VAL A 101 21.34 -1.42 18.68
CA VAL A 101 22.63 -1.03 19.25
C VAL A 101 23.35 -0.23 18.18
N ASP A 102 23.39 1.09 18.32
CA ASP A 102 24.17 1.96 17.43
C ASP A 102 25.67 1.63 17.58
N PRO A 103 26.31 1.02 16.56
CA PRO A 103 27.71 0.60 16.64
C PRO A 103 28.69 1.77 16.59
N PHE A 104 28.21 3.01 16.34
CA PHE A 104 29.04 4.21 16.24
C PHE A 104 28.89 5.18 17.41
N ALA A 105 28.00 4.92 18.36
CA ALA A 105 27.79 5.75 19.54
C ALA A 105 29.03 5.87 20.47
N GLY A 106 30.05 5.03 20.28
CA GLY A 106 31.28 5.02 21.08
C GLY A 106 32.51 5.63 20.43
N THR A 107 32.44 6.07 19.16
CA THR A 107 33.58 6.69 18.46
C THR A 107 33.41 8.19 18.43
N ASP A 108 33.94 8.86 19.46
CA ASP A 108 34.17 10.30 19.44
C ASP A 108 35.21 10.62 18.35
N PRO A 109 34.91 11.42 17.31
CA PRO A 109 35.88 11.70 16.24
C PRO A 109 37.01 12.66 16.67
N ALA A 110 37.11 13.05 17.95
CA ALA A 110 38.17 13.93 18.43
C ALA A 110 38.45 13.81 19.94
N SER A 111 39.29 12.85 20.35
CA SER A 111 40.31 12.99 21.42
C SER A 111 41.17 11.72 21.54
#